data_AF-A0A935E9D2-F1
#
_entry.id   AF-A0A935E9D2-F1
#
_cell.length_a   1.000
_cell.length_b   1.000
_cell.length_c   1.000
_cell.angle_alpha   90.00
_cell.angle_beta   90.00
_cell.angle_gamma   90.00
#
_symmetry.space_group_name_H-M   'P 1'
#
loop_
_entity.id
_entity.type
_entity.pdbx_description
1 polymer ?
#
loop_
_entity_poly.entity_id
_entity_poly.type
_entity_poly.pdbx_seq_one_letter_code
_entity_poly.pdbx_strand_id
1 'polypeptide(L)'
;MSQNVSELAYQTEWVGEFWSDDLLGLTFSPPSRWIAIADQVYANEDANLEEAVVCNAKIGVALHDAAIGCWNSKYYYNIERPESYIKRVIDPTFEPNLFNPLSGEGGISPSFPAYPSGHSTFRSSFS
;
A
#
# COMPACT_ATOMS: atom_id res chain seq x y z
N MET A 1 -14.60 0.55 -23.54
CA MET A 1 -15.31 0.35 -22.26
C MET A 1 -16.35 -0.74 -22.45
N SER A 2 -16.00 -1.98 -22.15
CA SER A 2 -16.93 -3.12 -22.12
C SER A 2 -16.72 -3.76 -20.76
N GLN A 3 -17.45 -3.28 -19.76
CA GLN A 3 -17.48 -3.92 -18.45
C GLN A 3 -18.48 -5.05 -18.48
N ASN A 4 -17.96 -6.27 -18.58
CA ASN A 4 -18.65 -7.52 -18.30
C ASN A 4 -18.07 -8.14 -17.01
N VAL A 5 -17.67 -7.28 -16.07
CA VAL A 5 -17.12 -7.66 -14.76
C VAL A 5 -18.25 -7.55 -13.74
N SER A 6 -18.40 -8.56 -12.89
CA SER A 6 -19.35 -8.49 -11.78
C SER A 6 -19.04 -7.28 -10.90
N GLU A 7 -20.06 -6.62 -10.35
CA GLU A 7 -19.91 -5.49 -9.43
C GLU A 7 -18.86 -5.74 -8.32
N LEU A 8 -18.85 -6.96 -7.77
CA LEU A 8 -17.87 -7.36 -6.74
C LEU A 8 -16.42 -7.34 -7.25
N ALA A 9 -16.20 -7.77 -8.49
CA ALA A 9 -14.87 -7.77 -9.10
C ALA A 9 -14.38 -6.33 -9.31
N TYR A 10 -15.26 -5.46 -9.81
CA TYR A 10 -14.97 -4.03 -9.96
C TYR A 10 -14.64 -3.36 -8.62
N GLN A 11 -15.45 -3.59 -7.59
CA GLN A 11 -15.19 -3.04 -6.25
C GLN A 11 -13.86 -3.54 -5.68
N THR A 12 -13.54 -4.82 -5.85
CA THR A 12 -12.29 -5.41 -5.37
C THR A 12 -11.07 -4.79 -6.06
N GLU A 13 -11.15 -4.62 -7.38
CA GLU A 13 -10.12 -3.94 -8.18
C GLU A 13 -9.92 -2.51 -7.70
N TRP A 14 -11.02 -1.75 -7.59
CA TRP A 14 -10.97 -0.36 -7.14
C TRP A 14 -10.38 -0.18 -5.75
N VAL A 15 -10.73 -1.07 -4.80
CA VAL A 15 -10.13 -1.05 -3.45
C VAL A 15 -8.63 -1.32 -3.51
N GLY A 16 -8.19 -2.26 -4.36
CA GLY A 16 -6.78 -2.57 -4.56
C GLY A 16 -6.01 -1.37 -5.13
N GLU A 17 -6.56 -0.73 -6.16
CA GLU A 17 -5.98 0.48 -6.76
C GLU A 17 -5.93 1.64 -5.77
N PHE A 18 -7.01 1.86 -5.02
CA PHE A 18 -7.10 2.95 -4.04
C PHE A 18 -6.00 2.86 -2.97
N TRP A 19 -5.70 1.65 -2.48
CA TRP A 19 -4.67 1.41 -1.46
C TRP A 19 -3.27 1.09 -2.02
N SER A 20 -3.08 1.14 -3.33
CA SER A 20 -1.81 0.76 -3.95
C SER A 20 -0.65 1.64 -3.48
N ASP A 21 -0.76 2.98 -3.61
CA ASP A 21 0.27 3.94 -3.19
C ASP A 21 1.71 3.58 -3.63
N ASP A 22 1.85 2.86 -4.74
CA ASP A 22 3.14 2.33 -5.21
C ASP A 22 3.48 2.81 -6.64
N LEU A 23 2.76 3.81 -7.16
CA LEU A 23 2.90 4.33 -8.52
C LEU A 23 3.74 5.61 -8.54
N LEU A 24 5.04 5.46 -8.82
CA LEU A 24 5.98 6.58 -8.89
C LEU A 24 5.49 7.67 -9.86
N GLY A 25 5.44 8.91 -9.37
CA GLY A 25 5.00 10.08 -10.16
C GLY A 25 3.49 10.28 -10.24
N LEU A 26 2.68 9.30 -9.81
CA LEU A 26 1.23 9.41 -9.69
C LEU A 26 0.77 9.52 -8.24
N THR A 27 1.25 8.61 -7.39
CA THR A 27 0.88 8.49 -5.99
C THR A 27 2.09 8.71 -5.08
N PHE A 28 1.82 8.94 -3.80
CA PHE A 28 2.82 8.90 -2.72
C PHE A 28 3.03 7.47 -2.23
N SER A 29 4.03 7.23 -1.38
CA SER A 29 4.28 5.92 -0.76
C SER A 29 3.27 5.58 0.35
N PRO A 30 3.03 4.30 0.67
CA PRO A 30 1.95 3.90 1.58
C PRO A 30 1.94 4.57 2.97
N PRO A 31 3.10 4.85 3.62
CA PRO A 31 3.11 5.58 4.89
C PRO A 31 2.46 6.96 4.83
N SER A 32 2.66 7.68 3.72
CA SER A 32 2.16 9.05 3.55
C SER A 32 0.63 9.11 3.50
N ARG A 33 -0.05 8.02 3.15
CA ARG A 33 -1.52 7.92 3.21
C ARG A 33 -2.06 8.25 4.58
N TRP A 34 -1.38 7.79 5.63
CA TRP A 34 -1.83 7.98 7.00
C TRP A 34 -1.72 9.42 7.46
N ILE A 35 -0.75 10.17 6.93
CA ILE A 35 -0.65 11.62 7.14
C ILE A 35 -1.80 12.33 6.40
N ALA A 36 -2.07 11.96 5.15
CA ALA A 36 -3.18 12.54 4.38
C ALA A 36 -4.57 12.23 4.99
N ILE A 37 -4.73 11.09 5.65
CA ILE A 37 -5.94 10.76 6.43
C ILE A 37 -5.99 11.63 7.70
N ALA A 38 -4.87 11.80 8.40
CA ALA A 38 -4.82 12.66 9.58
C ALA A 38 -5.19 14.11 9.25
N ASP A 39 -4.75 14.63 8.11
CA ASP A 39 -5.13 15.97 7.64
C ASP A 39 -6.66 16.12 7.45
N GLN A 40 -7.33 15.08 6.95
CA GLN A 40 -8.79 15.07 6.85
C GLN A 40 -9.45 15.05 8.24
N VAL A 41 -8.88 14.30 9.19
CA VAL A 41 -9.37 14.28 10.58
C VAL A 41 -9.21 15.65 11.23
N TYR A 42 -8.07 16.33 11.05
CA TYR A 42 -7.86 17.68 11.59
C TYR A 42 -8.91 18.66 11.08
N ALA A 43 -9.25 18.59 9.79
CA ALA A 43 -10.28 19.44 9.19
C ALA A 43 -11.69 19.11 9.72
N ASN A 44 -11.99 17.83 9.97
CA ASN A 44 -13.30 17.40 10.47
C ASN A 44 -13.51 17.70 11.95
N GLU A 45 -12.45 17.70 12.75
CA GLU A 45 -12.48 17.92 14.20
C GLU A 45 -12.15 19.37 14.59
N ASP A 46 -11.96 20.28 13.63
CA ASP A 46 -11.50 21.66 13.84
C ASP A 46 -10.23 21.73 14.73
N ALA A 47 -9.32 20.78 14.53
CA ALA A 47 -8.13 20.60 15.37
C ALA A 47 -7.21 21.83 15.29
N ASN A 48 -6.66 22.23 16.43
CA ASN A 48 -5.71 23.33 16.48
C ASN A 48 -4.29 22.86 16.13
N LEU A 49 -3.38 23.83 15.94
CA LEU A 49 -2.00 23.55 15.53
C LEU A 49 -1.24 22.66 16.53
N GLU A 50 -1.47 22.83 17.83
CA GLU A 50 -0.81 22.04 18.88
C GLU A 50 -1.22 20.56 18.77
N GLU A 51 -2.53 20.31 18.62
CA GLU A 51 -3.08 18.96 18.45
C GLU A 51 -2.54 18.29 17.17
N ALA A 52 -2.54 19.00 16.05
CA ALA A 52 -2.06 18.49 14.77
C ALA A 52 -0.56 18.16 14.83
N VAL A 53 0.26 19.00 15.47
CA VAL A 53 1.70 18.75 15.62
C VAL A 53 1.97 17.53 16.49
N VAL A 54 1.29 17.39 17.62
CA VAL A 54 1.45 16.24 18.52
C VAL A 54 0.99 14.95 17.83
N CYS A 55 -0.13 15.00 17.11
CA CYS A 55 -0.64 13.85 16.37
C CYS A 55 0.32 13.42 15.25
N ASN A 56 0.77 14.37 14.41
CA ASN A 56 1.74 14.08 13.35
C ASN A 56 3.06 13.53 13.89
N ALA A 57 3.55 14.02 15.04
CA ALA A 57 4.75 13.48 15.67
C ALA A 57 4.56 12.01 16.08
N LYS A 58 3.43 11.67 16.71
CA LYS A 58 3.09 10.29 17.08
C LYS A 58 2.95 9.39 15.85
N ILE A 59 2.28 9.87 14.81
CA ILE A 59 2.11 9.16 13.54
C ILE A 59 3.48 8.86 12.92
N GLY A 60 4.36 9.87 12.86
CA GLY A 60 5.70 9.72 12.30
C GLY A 60 6.53 8.65 13.04
N VAL A 61 6.53 8.65 14.37
CA VAL A 61 7.23 7.65 15.18
C VAL A 61 6.66 6.24 14.94
N ALA A 62 5.33 6.10 14.98
CA ALA A 62 4.67 4.81 14.76
C ALA A 62 4.96 4.22 13.37
N LEU A 63 4.86 5.04 12.32
CA LEU A 63 5.16 4.62 10.95
C LEU A 63 6.64 4.25 10.75
N HIS A 64 7.54 4.99 11.40
CA HIS A 64 8.98 4.71 11.35
C HIS A 64 9.31 3.36 11.97
N ASP A 65 8.82 3.08 13.18
CA ASP A 65 9.08 1.81 13.86
C ASP A 65 8.41 0.64 13.12
N ALA A 66 7.22 0.86 12.55
CA ALA A 66 6.55 -0.09 11.68
C ALA A 66 7.37 -0.41 10.42
N ALA A 67 7.97 0.60 9.78
CA ALA A 67 8.85 0.41 8.62
C ALA A 67 10.04 -0.48 9.00
N ILE A 68 10.72 -0.17 10.10
CA ILE A 68 11.88 -0.94 10.58
C ILE A 68 11.50 -2.39 10.85
N GLY A 69 10.44 -2.62 11.63
CA GLY A 69 10.00 -3.98 11.98
C GLY A 69 9.55 -4.78 10.75
N CYS A 70 8.82 -4.15 9.84
CA CYS A 70 8.35 -4.76 8.60
C CYS A 70 9.53 -5.14 7.70
N TRP A 71 10.45 -4.21 7.41
CA TRP A 71 11.58 -4.48 6.53
C TRP A 71 12.56 -5.47 7.14
N ASN A 72 12.82 -5.39 8.45
CA ASN A 72 13.62 -6.40 9.14
C ASN A 72 13.02 -7.80 8.94
N SER A 73 11.71 -7.95 9.15
CA SER A 73 11.01 -9.22 8.96
C SER A 73 11.03 -9.67 7.49
N LYS A 74 10.85 -8.75 6.53
CA LYS A 74 10.93 -9.04 5.09
C LYS A 74 12.24 -9.71 4.71
N TYR A 75 13.35 -9.17 5.16
CA TYR A 75 14.67 -9.72 4.85
C TYR A 75 15.07 -10.88 5.76
N TYR A 76 14.45 -11.01 6.94
CA TYR A 76 14.61 -12.19 7.78
C TYR A 76 13.96 -13.44 7.16
N TYR A 77 12.69 -13.35 6.75
CA TYR A 77 11.97 -14.49 6.16
C TYR A 77 12.23 -14.65 4.66
N ASN A 78 12.57 -13.57 3.96
CA ASN A 78 12.95 -13.54 2.55
C ASN A 78 12.01 -14.33 1.61
N ILE A 79 10.70 -14.18 1.82
CA ILE A 79 9.65 -14.94 1.11
C ILE A 79 9.46 -14.42 -0.32
N GLU A 80 9.37 -15.34 -1.28
CA GLU A 80 9.12 -15.04 -2.69
C GLU A 80 7.74 -14.40 -2.94
N ARG A 81 7.62 -13.64 -4.02
CA ARG A 81 6.35 -12.99 -4.40
C ARG A 81 5.40 -13.97 -5.08
N PRO A 82 4.07 -13.80 -4.93
CA PRO A 82 3.08 -14.65 -5.57
C PRO A 82 3.26 -14.75 -7.09
N GLU A 83 3.52 -13.63 -7.77
CA GLU A 83 3.77 -13.59 -9.21
C GLU A 83 4.89 -14.55 -9.63
N SER A 84 6.04 -14.52 -8.95
CA SER A 84 7.18 -15.37 -9.28
C SER A 84 6.87 -16.86 -9.10
N TYR A 85 6.12 -17.21 -8.05
CA TYR A 85 5.68 -18.59 -7.84
C TYR A 85 4.67 -19.03 -8.90
N ILE A 86 3.61 -18.24 -9.13
CA ILE A 86 2.54 -18.54 -10.09
C ILE A 86 3.10 -18.69 -11.50
N LYS A 87 3.94 -17.75 -11.97
CA LYS A 87 4.59 -17.83 -13.29
C LYS A 87 5.45 -19.08 -13.44
N ARG A 88 6.09 -19.54 -12.37
CA ARG A 88 6.98 -20.71 -12.38
C ARG A 88 6.25 -22.05 -12.36
N VAL A 89 5.13 -22.16 -11.64
CA VAL A 89 4.51 -23.47 -11.32
C VAL A 89 3.04 -23.62 -11.69
N ILE A 90 2.33 -22.55 -12.04
CA ILE A 90 0.88 -22.58 -12.28
C ILE A 90 0.55 -22.04 -13.68
N ASP A 91 0.88 -20.79 -13.95
CA ASP A 91 0.54 -20.10 -15.19
C ASP A 91 1.64 -19.10 -15.57
N PRO A 92 2.49 -19.40 -16.58
CA PRO A 92 3.58 -18.53 -17.01
C PRO A 92 3.11 -17.21 -17.64
N THR A 93 1.82 -17.07 -17.94
CA THR A 93 1.21 -15.86 -18.53
C THR A 93 0.48 -14.98 -17.52
N PHE A 94 0.42 -15.41 -16.25
CA PHE A 94 -0.22 -14.65 -15.18
C PHE A 94 0.44 -13.28 -14.99
N GLU A 95 -0.36 -12.22 -14.83
CA GLU A 95 0.14 -10.89 -14.43
C GLU A 95 -0.67 -10.36 -13.24
N PRO A 96 -0.02 -9.74 -12.23
CA PRO A 96 -0.75 -9.11 -11.14
C PRO A 96 -1.51 -7.87 -11.60
N ASN A 97 -2.62 -7.58 -10.93
CA ASN A 97 -3.57 -6.55 -11.33
C ASN A 97 -3.08 -5.11 -11.17
N LEU A 98 -1.90 -4.88 -10.56
CA LEU A 98 -1.41 -3.52 -10.36
C LEU A 98 -1.01 -2.90 -11.70
N PHE A 99 -1.68 -1.80 -12.06
CA PHE A 99 -1.49 -1.06 -13.30
C PHE A 99 -1.13 0.40 -13.04
N ASN A 100 -0.13 0.91 -13.76
CA ASN A 100 0.26 2.31 -13.75
C ASN A 100 -0.32 3.03 -14.98
N PRO A 101 -1.31 3.92 -14.82
CA PRO A 101 -1.91 4.62 -15.96
C PRO A 101 -1.00 5.70 -16.56
N LEU A 102 0.07 6.13 -15.87
CA LEU A 102 1.02 7.10 -16.41
C LEU A 102 2.09 6.46 -17.29
N SER A 103 2.65 5.32 -16.86
CA SER A 103 3.65 4.58 -17.64
C SER A 103 3.05 3.56 -18.61
N GLY A 104 1.78 3.17 -18.40
CA GLY A 104 1.13 2.09 -19.12
C GLY A 104 1.61 0.70 -18.70
N GLU A 105 2.41 0.59 -17.63
CA GLU A 105 2.94 -0.67 -17.12
C GLU A 105 1.87 -1.39 -16.28
N GLY A 106 1.52 -2.61 -16.68
CA GLY A 106 0.76 -3.56 -15.86
C GLY A 106 1.67 -4.65 -15.30
N GLY A 107 1.11 -5.53 -14.46
CA GLY A 107 1.88 -6.66 -13.94
C GLY A 107 2.93 -6.26 -12.90
N ILE A 108 2.73 -5.14 -12.21
CA ILE A 108 3.74 -4.60 -11.30
C ILE A 108 3.74 -5.39 -9.97
N SER A 109 4.90 -5.90 -9.59
CA SER A 109 5.17 -6.38 -8.23
C SER A 109 6.33 -5.59 -7.62
N PRO A 110 6.18 -5.02 -6.40
CA PRO A 110 7.26 -4.29 -5.75
C PRO A 110 8.50 -5.17 -5.50
N SER A 111 9.68 -4.55 -5.64
CA SER A 111 11.01 -5.19 -5.65
C SER A 111 11.58 -5.51 -4.26
N PHE A 112 10.78 -6.13 -3.40
CA PHE A 112 11.17 -6.57 -2.05
C PHE A 112 10.39 -7.82 -1.61
N PRO A 113 10.89 -8.60 -0.62
CA PRO A 113 10.23 -9.83 -0.16
C PRO A 113 8.76 -9.65 0.26
N ALA A 114 7.97 -10.70 0.11
CA ALA A 114 6.52 -10.63 0.23
C ALA A 114 6.04 -10.48 1.69
N TYR A 115 6.66 -11.18 2.64
CA TYR A 115 6.16 -11.31 4.01
C TYR A 115 6.99 -10.54 5.04
N PRO A 116 6.38 -9.74 5.93
CA PRO A 116 4.96 -9.37 5.98
C PRO A 116 4.59 -8.28 4.96
N SER A 117 3.30 -7.98 4.78
CA SER A 117 2.85 -6.87 3.93
C SER A 117 3.19 -5.51 4.56
N GLY A 118 3.83 -4.62 3.79
CA GLY A 118 4.19 -3.27 4.24
C GLY A 118 2.95 -2.44 4.58
N HIS A 119 1.99 -2.35 3.64
CA HIS A 119 0.71 -1.66 3.82
C HIS A 119 -0.03 -2.12 5.08
N SER A 120 -0.07 -3.43 5.33
CA SER A 120 -0.73 -3.98 6.51
C SER A 120 0.00 -3.59 7.80
N THR A 121 1.34 -3.63 7.81
CA THR A 121 2.12 -3.22 8.99
C THR A 121 1.95 -1.74 9.30
N PHE A 122 1.96 -0.86 8.29
CA PHE A 122 1.70 0.57 8.47
C PHE A 122 0.29 0.85 8.99
N ARG A 123 -0.72 0.13 8.51
CA ARG A 123 -2.08 0.25 9.06
C ARG A 123 -2.13 -0.14 10.55
N SER A 124 -1.45 -1.22 10.92
CA SER A 124 -1.51 -1.75 12.29
C SER A 124 -0.74 -0.92 13.31
N SER A 125 0.13 0.00 12.90
CA SER A 125 0.91 0.80 13.86
C SER A 125 0.08 1.80 14.66
N PHE A 126 -1.22 1.94 14.34
CA PHE A 126 -2.16 2.83 15.00
C PHE A 126 -3.19 2.09 15.87
N SER A 127 -3.12 0.75 15.97
CA SER A 127 -4.05 -0.07 16.78
C SER A 127 -3.63 -0.17 18.24
#